data_AF-A0A0L0NC86-F1
#
_entry.id   AF-A0A0L0NC86-F1
#
_cell.length_a   1.000
_cell.length_b   1.000
_cell.length_c   1.000
_cell.angle_alpha   90.00
_cell.angle_beta   90.00
_cell.angle_gamma   90.00
#
_symmetry.space_group_name_H-M   'P 1'
#
loop_
_entity.id
_entity.type
_entity.pdbx_description
1 polymer ?
#
loop_
_entity_poly.entity_id
_entity_poly.type
_entity_poly.pdbx_seq_one_letter_code
_entity_poly.pdbx_strand_id
1 'polypeptide(L)'
;MDTVMDEYLQALPAKHLEPLWSRMNMMVPPTPNSVARLYMWNMNTLGIPVSIDTIYGGLQHINPGETAPAHRHIAYACRYIIVGEGFAAVEGKKMPVIRGDVVVTPSWHWHDHGNESFA
;
A
#
# COMPACT_ATOMS: atom_id res chain seq x y z
N MET A 1 30.01 15.45 35.08
CA MET A 1 29.18 15.83 33.92
C MET A 1 29.00 17.34 33.98
N ASP A 2 29.12 18.02 32.84
CA ASP A 2 29.03 19.48 32.76
C ASP A 2 27.57 19.92 32.93
N THR A 3 27.26 20.58 34.05
CA THR A 3 25.91 20.99 34.42
C THR A 3 25.27 21.90 33.38
N VAL A 4 26.07 22.66 32.63
CA VAL A 4 25.58 23.56 31.56
C VAL A 4 25.04 22.76 30.37
N MET A 5 25.69 21.65 30.03
CA MET A 5 25.27 20.79 28.92
C MET A 5 23.95 20.08 29.25
N ASP A 6 23.79 19.61 30.49
CA ASP A 6 22.56 18.94 30.92
C ASP A 6 21.35 19.90 30.92
N GLU A 7 21.51 21.13 31.41
CA GLU A 7 20.48 22.17 31.33
C GLU A 7 20.12 22.52 29.88
N TYR A 8 21.13 22.66 29.01
CA TYR A 8 20.91 22.91 27.58
C TYR A 8 20.10 21.78 26.93
N LEU A 9 20.47 20.52 27.17
CA LEU A 9 19.78 19.35 26.63
C LEU A 9 18.34 19.23 27.13
N GLN A 10 18.08 19.53 28.40
CA GLN A 10 16.73 19.52 28.99
C GLN A 10 15.80 20.60 28.41
N ALA A 11 16.37 21.72 27.91
CA ALA A 11 15.59 22.79 27.29
C ALA A 11 15.19 22.51 25.82
N LEU A 12 15.84 21.56 25.14
CA LEU A 12 15.61 21.27 23.71
C LEU A 12 14.19 20.77 23.38
N PRO A 13 13.56 19.86 24.16
CA PRO A 13 12.22 19.36 23.84
C PRO A 13 11.15 20.47 23.81
N ALA A 14 11.28 21.50 24.64
CA ALA A 14 10.40 22.68 24.62
C ALA A 14 10.46 23.48 23.31
N LYS A 15 11.50 23.24 22.49
CA LYS A 15 11.70 23.83 21.16
C LYS A 15 11.44 22.84 20.02
N HIS A 16 10.91 21.65 20.31
CA HIS A 16 10.80 20.54 19.36
C HIS A 16 12.14 20.09 18.77
N LEU A 17 13.21 20.16 19.58
CA LEU A 17 14.56 19.74 19.19
C LEU A 17 15.03 18.54 20.02
N GLU A 18 15.85 17.70 19.42
CA GLU A 18 16.65 16.69 20.09
C GLU A 18 18.02 16.59 19.40
N PRO A 19 19.10 16.27 20.14
CA PRO A 19 20.41 16.19 19.54
C PRO A 19 20.55 14.94 18.65
N LEU A 20 21.13 15.09 17.46
CA LEU A 20 21.30 14.00 16.49
C LEU A 20 21.96 12.74 17.08
N TRP A 21 22.97 12.91 17.95
CA TRP A 21 23.70 11.78 18.54
C TRP A 21 22.85 10.89 19.46
N SER A 22 21.73 11.36 19.99
CA SER A 22 20.82 10.52 20.78
C SER A 22 19.99 9.56 19.91
N ARG A 23 19.93 9.79 18.59
CA ARG A 23 19.13 9.03 17.62
C ARG A 23 19.94 8.38 16.50
N MET A 24 21.26 8.57 16.48
CA MET A 24 22.11 8.19 15.35
C MET A 24 21.93 6.72 14.92
N ASN A 25 21.89 5.79 15.88
CA ASN A 25 21.71 4.36 15.62
C ASN A 25 20.34 4.01 15.01
N MET A 26 19.32 4.85 15.22
CA MET A 26 17.96 4.64 14.70
C MET A 26 17.78 5.27 13.32
N MET A 27 18.36 6.45 13.08
CA MET A 27 18.20 7.16 11.80
C MET A 27 19.19 6.73 10.73
N VAL A 28 20.37 6.24 11.11
CA VAL A 28 21.42 5.79 10.19
C VAL A 28 21.91 4.40 10.62
N PRO A 29 21.07 3.36 10.54
CA PRO A 29 21.48 2.01 10.88
C PRO A 29 22.50 1.47 9.84
N PRO A 30 23.44 0.59 10.23
CA PRO A 30 24.45 0.05 9.32
C PRO A 30 23.86 -0.84 8.21
N THR A 31 22.65 -1.36 8.43
CA THR A 31 21.88 -2.14 7.46
C THR A 31 20.40 -1.75 7.53
N PRO A 32 19.61 -1.93 6.45
CA PRO A 32 18.17 -1.70 6.50
C PRO A 32 17.51 -2.48 7.65
N ASN A 33 16.72 -1.77 8.45
CA ASN A 33 16.00 -2.32 9.60
C ASN A 33 14.51 -1.97 9.50
N SER A 34 13.83 -2.56 8.51
CA SER A 34 12.39 -2.34 8.32
C SER A 34 11.60 -2.85 9.52
N VAL A 35 10.49 -2.16 9.84
CA VAL A 35 9.52 -2.60 10.84
C VAL A 35 8.58 -3.68 10.29
N ALA A 36 8.48 -3.80 8.97
CA ALA A 36 7.74 -4.87 8.32
C ALA A 36 8.35 -6.23 8.67
N ARG A 37 7.50 -7.26 8.75
CA ARG A 37 7.88 -8.63 9.09
C ARG A 37 7.40 -9.57 8.01
N LEU A 38 8.10 -10.68 7.84
CA LEU A 38 7.65 -11.76 6.97
C LEU A 38 6.27 -12.23 7.43
N TYR A 39 5.32 -12.22 6.51
CA TYR A 39 3.95 -12.67 6.77
C TYR A 39 3.46 -13.48 5.59
N MET A 40 2.84 -14.63 5.86
CA MET A 40 2.19 -15.47 4.86
C MET A 40 0.68 -15.31 5.01
N TRP A 41 0.04 -14.76 3.98
CA TRP A 41 -1.41 -14.61 3.97
C TRP A 41 -2.08 -15.87 3.42
N ASN A 42 -2.99 -16.45 4.20
CA ASN A 42 -3.81 -17.58 3.78
C ASN A 42 -5.15 -17.08 3.23
N MET A 43 -5.41 -17.37 1.95
CA MET A 43 -6.63 -16.97 1.26
C MET A 43 -7.90 -17.64 1.81
N ASN A 44 -7.79 -18.82 2.41
CA ASN A 44 -8.93 -19.57 2.95
C ASN A 44 -9.48 -18.98 4.25
N THR A 45 -8.70 -18.14 4.93
CA THR A 45 -9.08 -17.55 6.22
C THR A 45 -9.43 -16.06 6.11
N LEU A 46 -9.48 -15.50 4.89
CA LEU A 46 -9.81 -14.10 4.56
C LEU A 46 -9.35 -13.11 5.65
N GLY A 47 -8.03 -13.09 5.88
CA GLY A 47 -7.42 -12.17 6.85
C GLY A 47 -7.48 -10.71 6.39
N ILE A 48 -7.08 -9.81 7.29
CA ILE A 48 -6.95 -8.37 7.03
C ILE A 48 -5.95 -8.14 5.87
N PRO A 49 -6.18 -7.16 4.97
CA PRO A 49 -5.22 -6.81 3.93
C PRO A 49 -3.83 -6.53 4.52
N VAL A 50 -2.80 -7.07 3.86
CA VAL A 50 -1.42 -6.97 4.32
C VAL A 50 -0.75 -5.84 3.54
N SER A 51 -0.17 -4.90 4.28
CA SER A 51 0.63 -3.82 3.70
C SER A 51 2.05 -3.88 4.26
N ILE A 52 3.02 -3.52 3.43
CA ILE A 52 4.38 -3.21 3.87
C ILE A 52 4.58 -1.69 3.76
N ASP A 53 5.74 -1.20 4.18
CA ASP A 53 6.06 0.23 4.29
C ASP A 53 5.71 1.05 3.01
N THR A 54 5.81 0.44 1.83
CA THR A 54 5.61 1.12 0.54
C THR A 54 4.58 0.49 -0.39
N ILE A 55 4.01 -0.68 -0.06
CA ILE A 55 3.08 -1.40 -0.94
C ILE A 55 1.86 -1.85 -0.14
N TYR A 56 0.68 -1.50 -0.66
CA TYR A 56 -0.60 -2.05 -0.22
C TYR A 56 -0.93 -3.31 -1.03
N GLY A 57 -1.24 -4.41 -0.35
CA GLY A 57 -1.77 -5.64 -0.94
C GLY A 57 -3.20 -5.90 -0.46
N GLY A 58 -4.10 -6.23 -1.40
CA GLY A 58 -5.50 -6.52 -1.09
C GLY A 58 -6.07 -7.59 -2.01
N LEU A 59 -7.15 -8.23 -1.55
CA LEU A 59 -7.95 -9.15 -2.33
C LEU A 59 -9.29 -8.48 -2.65
N GLN A 60 -9.66 -8.46 -3.92
CA GLN A 60 -10.95 -7.92 -4.38
C GLN A 60 -11.76 -9.05 -5.01
N HIS A 61 -13.03 -9.15 -4.61
CA HIS A 61 -14.01 -10.05 -5.21
C HIS A 61 -15.15 -9.21 -5.78
N ILE A 62 -15.58 -9.50 -7.01
CA ILE A 62 -16.64 -8.80 -7.73
C ILE A 62 -17.64 -9.86 -8.18
N ASN A 63 -18.89 -9.78 -7.70
CA ASN A 63 -19.92 -10.76 -8.03
C ASN A 63 -20.42 -10.57 -9.47
N PRO A 64 -21.06 -11.60 -10.07
CA PRO A 64 -21.78 -11.44 -11.34
C PRO A 64 -22.75 -10.24 -11.30
N GLY A 65 -22.67 -9.39 -12.31
CA GLY A 65 -23.47 -8.17 -12.44
C GLY A 65 -22.96 -6.96 -11.64
N GLU A 66 -21.90 -7.08 -10.85
CA GLU A 66 -21.35 -5.96 -10.08
C GLU A 66 -20.32 -5.14 -10.88
N THR A 67 -20.33 -3.84 -10.63
CA THR A 67 -19.31 -2.90 -11.12
C THR A 67 -18.83 -2.02 -9.97
N ALA A 68 -17.52 -2.02 -9.73
CA ALA A 68 -16.86 -1.05 -8.88
C ALA A 68 -16.75 0.28 -9.64
N PRO A 69 -17.32 1.40 -9.13
CA PRO A 69 -17.40 2.66 -9.86
C PRO A 69 -16.04 3.26 -10.24
N ALA A 70 -16.05 4.02 -11.35
CA ALA A 70 -14.87 4.71 -11.84
C ALA A 70 -14.36 5.77 -10.86
N HIS A 71 -13.05 5.74 -10.60
CA HIS A 71 -12.35 6.75 -9.81
C HIS A 71 -10.90 6.89 -10.28
N ARG A 72 -10.16 7.82 -9.68
CA ARG A 72 -8.72 8.00 -9.91
C ARG A 72 -8.02 8.45 -8.64
N HIS A 73 -6.75 8.12 -8.53
CA HIS A 73 -5.92 8.49 -7.40
C HIS A 73 -4.45 8.59 -7.81
N ILE A 74 -3.64 9.24 -6.99
CA ILE A 74 -2.19 9.40 -7.25
C ILE A 74 -1.42 8.08 -7.14
N ALA A 75 -1.91 7.13 -6.34
CA ALA A 75 -1.28 5.83 -6.17
C ALA A 75 -1.27 5.07 -7.50
N TYR A 76 -0.14 4.45 -7.83
CA TYR A 76 -0.07 3.49 -8.92
C TYR A 76 -0.66 2.16 -8.42
N ALA A 77 -1.42 1.46 -9.27
CA ALA A 77 -1.95 0.15 -8.90
C ALA A 77 -1.83 -0.84 -10.06
N CYS A 78 -1.74 -2.12 -9.71
CA CYS A 78 -1.90 -3.23 -10.63
C CYS A 78 -2.81 -4.29 -10.00
N ARG A 79 -3.46 -5.08 -10.85
CA ARG A 79 -4.35 -6.18 -10.47
C ARG A 79 -3.92 -7.41 -11.21
N TYR A 80 -3.64 -8.48 -10.47
CA TYR A 80 -3.39 -9.80 -11.02
C TYR A 80 -4.63 -10.67 -10.82
N ILE A 81 -5.16 -11.24 -11.90
CA ILE A 81 -6.39 -12.02 -11.84
C ILE A 81 -6.05 -13.45 -11.42
N ILE A 82 -6.40 -13.79 -10.18
CA ILE A 82 -6.12 -15.12 -9.62
C ILE A 82 -7.17 -16.17 -10.03
N VAL A 83 -8.44 -15.77 -10.17
CA VAL A 83 -9.59 -16.63 -10.48
C VAL A 83 -10.65 -15.79 -11.21
N GLY A 84 -11.40 -16.42 -12.12
CA GLY A 84 -12.56 -15.82 -12.77
C GLY A 84 -12.22 -15.03 -14.04
N GLU A 85 -13.24 -14.32 -14.52
CA GLU A 85 -13.22 -13.44 -15.68
C GLU A 85 -14.06 -12.19 -15.41
N GLY A 86 -13.86 -11.14 -16.19
CA GLY A 86 -14.59 -9.88 -16.06
C GLY A 86 -14.00 -8.79 -16.95
N PHE A 87 -14.05 -7.54 -16.51
CA PHE A 87 -13.39 -6.44 -17.18
C PHE A 87 -12.65 -5.50 -16.23
N ALA A 88 -11.68 -4.79 -16.79
CA ALA A 88 -11.15 -3.55 -16.25
C ALA A 88 -11.21 -2.47 -17.32
N ALA A 89 -11.53 -1.23 -16.96
CA ALA A 89 -11.35 -0.09 -17.87
C ALA A 89 -10.33 0.90 -17.31
N VAL A 90 -9.55 1.48 -18.21
CA VAL A 90 -8.60 2.56 -17.91
C VAL A 90 -8.77 3.63 -18.97
N GLU A 91 -9.01 4.88 -18.55
CA GLU A 91 -9.31 6.00 -19.46
C GLU A 91 -10.46 5.67 -20.42
N GLY A 92 -11.50 5.01 -19.92
CA GLY A 92 -12.66 4.57 -20.71
C GLY A 92 -12.40 3.41 -21.66
N LYS A 93 -11.15 2.94 -21.81
CA LYS A 93 -10.84 1.76 -22.61
C LYS A 93 -11.09 0.50 -21.78
N LYS A 94 -12.22 -0.14 -22.05
CA LYS A 94 -12.60 -1.42 -21.45
C LYS A 94 -11.80 -2.58 -22.05
N MET A 95 -11.29 -3.45 -21.20
CA MET A 95 -10.49 -4.62 -21.55
C MET A 95 -11.05 -5.84 -20.82
N PRO A 96 -11.34 -6.95 -21.52
CA PRO A 96 -11.67 -8.20 -20.84
C PRO A 96 -10.46 -8.68 -20.05
N VAL A 97 -10.71 -9.31 -18.91
CA VAL A 97 -9.66 -9.91 -18.08
C VAL A 97 -10.03 -11.34 -17.75
N ILE A 98 -9.04 -12.23 -17.78
CA ILE A 98 -9.16 -13.63 -17.39
C ILE A 98 -8.04 -14.01 -16.42
N ARG A 99 -8.15 -15.19 -15.80
CA ARG A 99 -7.11 -15.74 -14.91
C ARG A 99 -5.72 -15.65 -15.57
N GLY A 100 -4.77 -15.08 -14.82
CA GLY A 100 -3.38 -14.91 -15.24
C GLY A 100 -3.06 -13.53 -15.82
N ASP A 101 -4.07 -12.73 -16.16
CA ASP A 101 -3.85 -11.38 -16.67
C ASP A 101 -3.34 -10.42 -15.58
N VAL A 102 -2.55 -9.44 -16.01
CA VAL A 102 -2.14 -8.29 -15.21
C VAL A 102 -2.69 -7.02 -15.85
N VAL A 103 -3.47 -6.27 -15.09
CA VAL A 103 -3.93 -4.92 -15.47
C VAL A 103 -3.20 -3.89 -14.65
N VAL A 104 -2.74 -2.82 -15.30
CA VAL A 104 -2.15 -1.67 -14.65
C VAL A 104 -3.10 -0.47 -14.70
N THR A 105 -3.20 0.25 -13.60
CA THR A 105 -3.93 1.52 -13.49
C THR A 105 -2.93 2.58 -13.06
N PRO A 106 -2.29 3.28 -14.01
CA PRO A 106 -1.28 4.27 -13.71
C PRO A 106 -1.83 5.43 -12.88
N SER A 107 -0.91 6.17 -12.24
CA SER A 107 -1.26 7.34 -11.43
C SER A 107 -2.17 8.29 -12.19
N TRP A 108 -3.23 8.74 -11.50
CA TRP A 108 -4.19 9.73 -11.96
C TRP A 108 -5.04 9.36 -13.19
N HIS A 109 -5.02 8.10 -13.61
CA HIS A 109 -5.90 7.61 -14.67
C HIS A 109 -7.25 7.15 -14.10
N TRP A 110 -8.33 7.51 -14.77
CA TRP A 110 -9.67 7.00 -14.46
C TRP A 110 -9.73 5.50 -14.68
N HIS A 111 -10.27 4.77 -13.71
CA HIS A 111 -10.40 3.32 -13.81
C HIS A 111 -11.60 2.76 -13.06
N ASP A 112 -12.19 1.70 -13.61
CA ASP A 112 -13.25 0.87 -13.02
C ASP A 112 -13.01 -0.62 -13.30
N HIS A 113 -13.77 -1.46 -12.60
CA HIS A 113 -13.70 -2.92 -12.72
C HIS A 113 -15.09 -3.51 -12.55
N GLY A 114 -15.36 -4.61 -13.22
CA GLY A 114 -16.66 -5.24 -13.08
C GLY A 114 -16.70 -6.65 -13.61
N ASN A 115 -17.81 -7.31 -13.32
CA ASN A 115 -18.16 -8.60 -13.86
C ASN A 115 -19.55 -8.49 -14.49
N GLU A 116 -19.63 -8.65 -15.81
CA GLU A 116 -20.88 -8.55 -16.56
C GLU A 116 -21.56 -9.89 -16.79
N SER A 117 -21.02 -10.98 -16.23
CA SER A 117 -21.71 -12.26 -16.27
C SER A 117 -23.00 -12.18 -15.46
N PHE A 118 -23.97 -13.03 -15.84
CA PHE A 118 -25.18 -13.27 -15.08
C PHE A 118 -25.01 -14.57 -14.29
N ALA A 119 -25.59 -14.63 -13.09
CA ALA A 119 -25.54 -15.80 -12.21
C ALA A 119 -26.31 -17.01 -12.79
#